data_AF-A0A1I6GCI6-F1
#
_entry.id   AF-A0A1I6GCI6-F1
#
_cell.length_a   1.000
_cell.length_b   1.000
_cell.length_c   1.000
_cell.angle_alpha   90.00
_cell.angle_beta   90.00
_cell.angle_gamma   90.00
#
_symmetry.space_group_name_H-M   'P 1'
#
loop_
_entity.id
_entity.type
_entity.pdbx_description
1 polymer ?
#
loop_
_entity_poly.entity_id
_entity_poly.type
_entity_poly.pdbx_seq_one_letter_code
_entity_poly.pdbx_strand_id
1 'polypeptide(L)'
;MQADVKHSIIHQFYTNDGQIGLRVAPATLAINDEVGLLLSELTEVYNAKPSKGYARFIDPISDDAEEHQISEFPDKLRAWRSGDEEFVAFSQQASKILHQQLQHYGILEDGFLVIASYTERGQDYLVVAFLPSKDGVTIAPDLSVDRSSQLDINKVQLAATINLTEWQEEPDSATYISFIKGRVGRKVSDFFLDFLGCAEGLNAKKQSQHLVESLQDYVKAAELPTEQANALRKSVYDICDTSWKSNEPVRVKDLSEQLQQAVPAERSFADFSAEQAQPLPEEIRADRSTLRKLVKFQGQGGGLSVGFDQELLGARVEYDPHTDKLTIHGTPPNLRDQLRRYFGIDS
;
A
#
# COMPACT_ATOMS: atom_id res chain seq x y z
N MET A 1 0.47 6.90 -18.85
CA MET A 1 -0.82 6.89 -19.56
C MET A 1 -1.86 7.09 -18.50
N GLN A 2 -2.71 8.11 -18.63
CA GLN A 2 -3.68 8.48 -17.60
C GLN A 2 -4.84 7.47 -17.60
N ALA A 3 -5.35 7.14 -16.42
CA ALA A 3 -6.51 6.26 -16.25
C ALA A 3 -7.73 6.82 -16.99
N ASP A 4 -8.42 5.98 -17.76
CA ASP A 4 -9.64 6.33 -18.49
C ASP A 4 -10.86 6.12 -17.60
N VAL A 5 -11.33 7.21 -16.98
CA VAL A 5 -12.42 7.18 -15.99
C VAL A 5 -13.76 6.92 -16.67
N LYS A 6 -14.45 5.86 -16.24
CA LYS A 6 -15.77 5.47 -16.77
C LYS A 6 -16.92 6.00 -15.91
N HIS A 7 -16.79 5.89 -14.59
CA HIS A 7 -17.77 6.39 -13.64
C HIS A 7 -17.08 6.96 -12.42
N SER A 8 -17.66 7.99 -11.80
CA SER A 8 -17.18 8.55 -10.54
C SER A 8 -18.35 9.13 -9.76
N ILE A 9 -18.40 8.87 -8.46
CA ILE A 9 -19.41 9.40 -7.55
C ILE A 9 -18.84 9.58 -6.14
N ILE A 10 -19.33 10.60 -5.44
CA ILE A 10 -18.90 10.93 -4.08
C ILE A 10 -20.12 10.99 -3.16
N HIS A 11 -20.12 10.18 -2.10
CA HIS A 11 -21.12 10.20 -1.05
C HIS A 11 -20.55 10.86 0.21
N GLN A 12 -21.38 11.47 1.04
CA GLN A 12 -20.93 12.19 2.24
C GLN A 12 -21.38 11.46 3.51
N PHE A 13 -20.43 11.27 4.41
CA PHE A 13 -20.64 10.84 5.78
C PHE A 13 -20.43 12.02 6.71
N TYR A 14 -21.31 12.19 7.69
CA TYR A 14 -21.27 13.33 8.61
C TYR A 14 -21.68 12.91 10.01
N THR A 15 -21.11 13.55 11.02
CA THR A 15 -21.50 13.29 12.42
C THR A 15 -22.59 14.28 12.84
N ASN A 16 -23.66 13.78 13.45
CA ASN A 16 -24.72 14.58 14.05
C ASN A 16 -25.16 13.95 15.38
N ASP A 17 -25.15 14.72 16.48
CA ASP A 17 -25.57 14.27 17.82
C ASP A 17 -24.94 12.94 18.28
N GLY A 18 -23.65 12.73 17.98
CA GLY A 18 -22.94 11.50 18.36
C GLY A 18 -23.32 10.27 17.54
N GLN A 19 -24.00 10.46 16.40
CA GLN A 19 -24.31 9.41 15.42
C GLN A 19 -23.70 9.74 14.06
N ILE A 20 -23.34 8.70 13.30
CA ILE A 20 -22.91 8.83 11.92
C ILE A 20 -24.13 8.86 10.99
N GLY A 21 -24.19 9.86 10.12
CA GLY A 21 -25.19 10.05 9.07
C GLY A 21 -24.60 9.85 7.68
N LEU A 22 -25.47 9.52 6.72
CA LEU A 22 -25.13 9.29 5.32
C LEU A 22 -25.99 10.17 4.41
N ARG A 23 -25.34 10.91 3.52
CA ARG A 23 -25.97 11.60 2.38
C ARG A 23 -25.46 10.98 1.09
N VAL A 24 -26.36 10.38 0.34
CA VAL A 24 -26.03 9.77 -0.95
C VAL A 24 -26.17 10.76 -2.12
N ALA A 25 -25.24 10.72 -3.07
CA ALA A 25 -25.34 11.50 -4.30
C ALA A 25 -26.42 10.91 -5.25
N PRO A 26 -27.19 11.76 -5.95
CA PRO A 26 -28.27 11.32 -6.84
C PRO A 26 -27.78 10.92 -8.25
N ALA A 27 -26.57 11.30 -8.64
CA ALA A 27 -26.00 11.06 -9.98
C ALA A 27 -24.46 11.01 -9.93
N THR A 28 -23.84 10.48 -10.98
CA THR A 28 -22.39 10.50 -11.16
C THR A 28 -21.88 11.92 -11.40
N LEU A 29 -20.61 12.15 -11.09
CA LEU A 29 -19.88 13.34 -11.52
C LEU A 29 -19.75 13.35 -13.05
N ALA A 30 -19.77 14.54 -13.65
CA ALA A 30 -19.40 14.69 -15.04
C ALA A 30 -17.91 14.38 -15.20
N ILE A 31 -17.55 13.52 -16.15
CA ILE A 31 -16.15 13.18 -16.41
C ILE A 31 -15.49 14.35 -17.15
N ASN A 32 -14.72 15.14 -16.41
CA ASN A 32 -13.96 16.29 -16.87
C ASN A 32 -12.53 16.25 -16.33
N ASP A 33 -11.72 17.25 -16.68
CA ASP A 33 -10.32 17.33 -16.29
C ASP A 33 -10.15 17.33 -14.75
N GLU A 34 -11.05 17.98 -14.02
CA GLU A 34 -11.01 18.05 -12.55
C GLU A 34 -11.25 16.69 -11.89
N VAL A 35 -12.22 15.91 -12.38
CA VAL A 35 -12.45 14.53 -11.91
C VAL A 35 -11.28 13.63 -12.29
N GLY A 36 -10.71 13.82 -13.49
CA GLY A 36 -9.51 13.12 -13.92
C GLY A 36 -8.32 13.40 -13.00
N LEU A 37 -8.11 14.66 -12.62
CA LEU A 37 -7.04 15.07 -11.70
C LEU A 37 -7.25 14.49 -10.29
N LEU A 38 -8.46 14.56 -9.75
CA LEU A 38 -8.80 13.98 -8.44
C LEU A 38 -8.46 12.49 -8.37
N LEU A 39 -8.88 11.71 -9.38
CA LEU A 39 -8.64 10.27 -9.41
C LEU A 39 -7.17 9.94 -9.67
N SER A 40 -6.47 10.75 -10.47
CA SER A 40 -5.03 10.60 -10.67
C SER A 40 -4.27 10.83 -9.37
N GLU A 41 -4.56 11.92 -8.64
CA GLU A 41 -3.92 12.21 -7.34
C GLU A 41 -4.24 11.13 -6.30
N LEU A 42 -5.49 10.67 -6.22
CA LEU A 42 -5.89 9.59 -5.32
C LEU A 42 -5.11 8.29 -5.63
N THR A 43 -5.03 7.91 -6.90
CA THR A 43 -4.34 6.70 -7.34
C THR A 43 -2.82 6.80 -7.10
N GLU A 44 -2.22 7.97 -7.32
CA GLU A 44 -0.81 8.23 -7.01
C GLU A 44 -0.52 8.12 -5.52
N VAL A 45 -1.33 8.76 -4.66
CA VAL A 45 -1.18 8.68 -3.21
C VAL A 45 -1.39 7.25 -2.71
N TYR A 46 -2.37 6.55 -3.25
CA TYR A 46 -2.66 5.15 -2.95
C TYR A 46 -1.47 4.25 -3.31
N ASN A 47 -0.94 4.39 -4.53
CA ASN A 47 0.19 3.60 -5.01
C ASN A 47 1.50 3.91 -4.29
N ALA A 48 1.68 5.15 -3.82
CA ALA A 48 2.83 5.54 -3.04
C ALA A 48 2.86 4.93 -1.62
N LYS A 49 1.77 4.34 -1.12
CA LYS A 49 1.72 3.73 0.22
C LYS A 49 2.67 2.51 0.28
N PRO A 50 3.67 2.50 1.21
CA PRO A 50 4.75 1.52 1.19
C PRO A 50 4.32 0.09 1.56
N SER A 51 3.17 -0.05 2.24
CA SER A 51 2.61 -1.33 2.65
C SER A 51 1.14 -1.38 2.25
N LYS A 52 0.82 -2.31 1.37
CA LYS A 52 -0.54 -2.65 0.95
C LYS A 52 -0.87 -4.05 1.45
N GLY A 53 -2.13 -4.29 1.78
CA GLY A 53 -2.68 -5.63 1.90
C GLY A 53 -3.22 -6.12 0.56
N TYR A 54 -3.30 -7.44 0.41
CA TYR A 54 -3.88 -8.10 -0.76
C TYR A 54 -4.95 -9.08 -0.30
N ALA A 55 -6.10 -9.03 -0.94
CA ALA A 55 -7.32 -9.70 -0.54
C ALA A 55 -8.08 -10.26 -1.74
N ARG A 56 -9.03 -11.13 -1.42
CA ARG A 56 -10.10 -11.56 -2.31
C ARG A 56 -11.43 -11.48 -1.57
N PHE A 57 -12.54 -11.45 -2.29
CA PHE A 57 -13.84 -11.60 -1.67
C PHE A 57 -13.95 -12.93 -0.94
N ILE A 58 -14.66 -12.89 0.18
CA ILE A 58 -15.00 -14.05 0.99
C ILE A 58 -16.04 -14.86 0.22
N ASP A 59 -15.84 -16.17 0.16
CA ASP A 59 -16.88 -17.12 -0.25
C ASP A 59 -17.61 -17.60 1.02
N PRO A 60 -18.88 -17.21 1.23
CA PRO A 60 -19.63 -17.55 2.45
C PRO A 60 -19.83 -19.06 2.67
N ILE A 61 -19.57 -19.89 1.65
CA ILE A 61 -19.73 -21.34 1.69
C ILE A 61 -18.40 -22.02 2.02
N SER A 62 -17.30 -21.58 1.39
CA SER A 62 -16.00 -22.26 1.53
C SER A 62 -15.09 -21.65 2.61
N ASP A 63 -15.27 -20.36 2.92
CA ASP A 63 -14.46 -19.68 3.91
C ASP A 63 -15.13 -19.71 5.29
N ASP A 64 -14.33 -19.95 6.33
CA ASP A 64 -14.78 -19.88 7.72
C ASP A 64 -14.85 -18.40 8.16
N ALA A 65 -15.92 -17.72 7.72
CA ALA A 65 -16.14 -16.30 7.95
C ALA A 65 -17.26 -16.07 8.97
N GLU A 66 -17.07 -15.08 9.82
CA GLU A 66 -18.10 -14.64 10.77
C GLU A 66 -19.20 -13.84 10.05
N GLU A 67 -20.41 -13.83 10.60
CA GLU A 67 -21.58 -13.17 9.98
C GLU A 67 -21.33 -11.70 9.62
N HIS A 68 -20.59 -10.97 10.46
CA HIS A 68 -20.28 -9.56 10.25
C HIS A 68 -19.30 -9.31 9.09
N GLN A 69 -18.57 -10.34 8.64
CA GLN A 69 -17.63 -10.30 7.52
C GLN A 69 -18.31 -10.60 6.17
N ILE A 70 -19.53 -11.15 6.21
CA ILE A 70 -20.32 -11.42 5.00
C ILE A 70 -21.02 -10.11 4.59
N SER A 71 -20.49 -9.47 3.56
CA SER A 71 -21.04 -8.24 3.00
C SER A 71 -21.91 -8.50 1.77
N GLU A 72 -22.93 -7.66 1.57
CA GLU A 72 -23.67 -7.60 0.30
C GLU A 72 -22.87 -6.90 -0.82
N PHE A 73 -21.75 -6.23 -0.49
CA PHE A 73 -20.98 -5.45 -1.46
C PHE A 73 -20.56 -6.25 -2.71
N PRO A 74 -20.00 -7.48 -2.59
CA PRO A 74 -19.62 -8.27 -3.75
C PRO A 74 -20.81 -8.61 -4.66
N ASP A 75 -21.99 -8.86 -4.08
CA ASP A 75 -23.20 -9.17 -4.84
C ASP A 75 -23.69 -7.93 -5.61
N LYS A 76 -23.70 -6.75 -4.98
CA LYS A 76 -24.04 -5.48 -5.65
C LYS A 76 -23.04 -5.14 -6.76
N LEU A 77 -21.75 -5.38 -6.51
CA LEU A 77 -20.71 -5.19 -7.51
C LEU A 77 -20.90 -6.14 -8.71
N ARG A 78 -21.25 -7.42 -8.47
CA ARG A 78 -21.58 -8.37 -9.55
C ARG A 78 -22.80 -7.91 -10.35
N ALA A 79 -23.88 -7.46 -9.69
CA ALA A 79 -25.09 -6.97 -10.35
C ALA A 79 -24.81 -5.75 -11.24
N TRP A 80 -23.96 -4.81 -10.80
CA TRP A 80 -23.54 -3.71 -11.66
C TRP A 80 -22.70 -4.19 -12.85
N ARG A 81 -21.76 -5.12 -12.63
CA ARG A 81 -20.91 -5.65 -13.71
C ARG A 81 -21.67 -6.48 -14.73
N SER A 82 -22.75 -7.16 -14.36
CA SER A 82 -23.64 -7.88 -15.29
C SER A 82 -24.62 -6.96 -16.03
N GLY A 83 -24.76 -5.70 -15.61
CA GLY A 83 -25.74 -4.76 -16.16
C GLY A 83 -27.15 -4.91 -15.57
N ASP A 84 -27.31 -5.69 -14.49
CA ASP A 84 -28.58 -5.85 -13.77
C ASP A 84 -28.87 -4.64 -12.86
N GLU A 85 -27.84 -3.87 -12.49
CA GLU A 85 -27.95 -2.66 -11.67
C GLU A 85 -27.13 -1.50 -12.27
N GLU A 86 -27.68 -0.29 -12.25
CA GLU A 86 -26.98 0.93 -12.68
C GLU A 86 -25.88 1.33 -11.68
N PHE A 87 -24.79 1.96 -12.14
CA PHE A 87 -23.66 2.34 -11.29
C PHE A 87 -24.06 3.20 -10.08
N VAL A 88 -24.99 4.15 -10.26
CA VAL A 88 -25.49 5.01 -9.18
C VAL A 88 -26.22 4.19 -8.12
N ALA A 89 -27.02 3.21 -8.53
CA ALA A 89 -27.74 2.36 -7.59
C ALA A 89 -26.76 1.49 -6.78
N PHE A 90 -25.80 0.85 -7.46
CA PHE A 90 -24.71 0.11 -6.83
C PHE A 90 -23.96 0.97 -5.80
N SER A 91 -23.53 2.18 -6.17
CA SER A 91 -22.73 3.04 -5.29
C SER A 91 -23.50 3.53 -4.07
N GLN A 92 -24.81 3.78 -4.23
CA GLN A 92 -25.71 4.10 -3.13
C GLN A 92 -25.88 2.93 -2.16
N GLN A 93 -25.99 1.69 -2.67
CA GLN A 93 -26.04 0.50 -1.82
C GLN A 93 -24.71 0.28 -1.10
N ALA A 94 -23.58 0.35 -1.80
CA ALA A 94 -22.25 0.28 -1.20
C ALA A 94 -22.08 1.31 -0.05
N SER A 95 -22.56 2.54 -0.24
CA SER A 95 -22.52 3.57 0.81
C SER A 95 -23.36 3.21 2.04
N LYS A 96 -24.52 2.57 1.85
CA LYS A 96 -25.36 2.11 2.97
C LYS A 96 -24.72 0.95 3.72
N ILE A 97 -24.07 0.03 3.01
CA ILE A 97 -23.32 -1.07 3.64
C ILE A 97 -22.18 -0.50 4.50
N LEU A 98 -21.40 0.46 3.97
CA LEU A 98 -20.37 1.13 4.76
C LEU A 98 -20.95 1.84 5.98
N HIS A 99 -22.09 2.52 5.83
CA HIS A 99 -22.78 3.20 6.93
C HIS A 99 -23.19 2.24 8.05
N GLN A 100 -23.72 1.06 7.70
CA GLN A 100 -24.04 0.01 8.67
C GLN A 100 -22.80 -0.51 9.38
N GLN A 101 -21.68 -0.70 8.66
CA GLN A 101 -20.43 -1.14 9.28
C GLN A 101 -19.85 -0.08 10.23
N LEU A 102 -19.86 1.20 9.86
CA LEU A 102 -19.47 2.29 10.76
C LEU A 102 -20.32 2.30 12.04
N GLN A 103 -21.63 2.08 11.92
CA GLN A 103 -22.53 1.97 13.07
C GLN A 103 -22.23 0.73 13.93
N HIS A 104 -22.01 -0.44 13.32
CA HIS A 104 -21.69 -1.69 14.00
C HIS A 104 -20.43 -1.56 14.85
N TYR A 105 -19.39 -0.95 14.29
CA TYR A 105 -18.09 -0.74 14.96
C TYR A 105 -18.05 0.50 15.88
N GLY A 106 -19.12 1.30 15.93
CA GLY A 106 -19.17 2.52 16.74
C GLY A 106 -18.19 3.61 16.26
N ILE A 107 -17.89 3.63 14.96
CA ILE A 107 -16.96 4.59 14.35
C ILE A 107 -17.73 5.85 13.97
N LEU A 108 -17.32 6.99 14.53
CA LEU A 108 -17.87 8.32 14.26
C LEU A 108 -16.88 9.13 13.42
N GLU A 109 -16.60 8.65 12.21
CA GLU A 109 -15.68 9.30 11.27
C GLU A 109 -16.49 9.92 10.12
N ASP A 110 -16.43 11.25 10.01
CA ASP A 110 -17.01 12.00 8.91
C ASP A 110 -16.03 12.10 7.73
N GLY A 111 -16.56 12.27 6.53
CA GLY A 111 -15.75 12.29 5.32
C GLY A 111 -16.54 11.97 4.07
N PHE A 112 -15.82 11.59 3.03
CA PHE A 112 -16.37 11.40 1.70
C PHE A 112 -15.97 10.04 1.14
N LEU A 113 -16.97 9.23 0.77
CA LEU A 113 -16.74 7.97 0.08
C LEU A 113 -16.70 8.22 -1.43
N VAL A 114 -15.52 8.09 -2.01
CA VAL A 114 -15.29 8.10 -3.46
C VAL A 114 -15.38 6.68 -3.98
N ILE A 115 -16.26 6.47 -4.97
CA ILE A 115 -16.35 5.24 -5.75
C ILE A 115 -16.16 5.61 -7.21
N ALA A 116 -15.15 5.05 -7.85
CA ALA A 116 -14.89 5.32 -9.26
C ALA A 116 -14.41 4.07 -10.00
N SER A 117 -14.84 3.93 -11.24
CA SER A 117 -14.35 2.91 -12.16
C SER A 117 -13.52 3.53 -13.26
N TYR A 118 -12.42 2.88 -13.61
CA TYR A 118 -11.51 3.35 -14.64
C TYR A 118 -10.82 2.18 -15.34
N THR A 119 -10.35 2.42 -16.56
CA THR A 119 -9.51 1.47 -17.29
C THR A 119 -8.08 1.98 -17.30
N GLU A 120 -7.14 1.14 -16.90
CA GLU A 120 -5.69 1.43 -16.97
C GLU A 120 -4.97 0.23 -17.59
N ARG A 121 -4.14 0.47 -18.62
CA ARG A 121 -3.37 -0.56 -19.33
C ARG A 121 -4.20 -1.77 -19.80
N GLY A 122 -5.47 -1.53 -20.17
CA GLY A 122 -6.38 -2.57 -20.66
C GLY A 122 -7.06 -3.39 -19.57
N GLN A 123 -6.86 -3.07 -18.29
CA GLN A 123 -7.58 -3.67 -17.18
C GLN A 123 -8.59 -2.69 -16.58
N ASP A 124 -9.75 -3.21 -16.17
CA ASP A 124 -10.79 -2.46 -15.50
C ASP A 124 -10.58 -2.50 -13.98
N TYR A 125 -10.69 -1.35 -13.34
CA TYR A 125 -10.56 -1.21 -11.90
C TYR A 125 -11.76 -0.51 -11.28
N LEU A 126 -12.04 -0.82 -10.02
CA LEU A 126 -12.88 -0.04 -9.13
C LEU A 126 -12.03 0.45 -7.95
N VAL A 127 -11.95 1.76 -7.76
CA VAL A 127 -11.42 2.35 -6.52
C VAL A 127 -12.57 2.68 -5.58
N VAL A 128 -12.42 2.29 -4.32
CA VAL A 128 -13.32 2.63 -3.21
C VAL A 128 -12.47 3.23 -2.11
N ALA A 129 -12.63 4.53 -1.86
CA ALA A 129 -11.79 5.28 -0.92
C ALA A 129 -12.63 6.19 -0.03
N PHE A 130 -12.40 6.12 1.28
CA PHE A 130 -12.97 7.04 2.25
C PHE A 130 -11.94 8.14 2.56
N LEU A 131 -12.29 9.37 2.18
CA LEU A 131 -11.41 10.53 2.24
C LEU A 131 -11.85 11.48 3.37
N PRO A 132 -10.95 11.83 4.29
CA PRO A 132 -11.23 12.88 5.26
C PRO A 132 -11.28 14.25 4.57
N SER A 133 -11.97 15.20 5.19
CA SER A 133 -11.86 16.62 4.82
C SER A 133 -10.83 17.34 5.66
N LYS A 134 -10.14 18.30 5.05
CA LYS A 134 -9.31 19.27 5.72
C LYS A 134 -9.97 20.63 5.61
N ASP A 135 -10.40 21.14 6.76
CA ASP A 135 -10.86 22.51 6.87
C ASP A 135 -9.66 23.47 6.89
N GLY A 136 -9.81 24.55 6.14
CA GLY A 136 -8.80 25.58 6.00
C GLY A 136 -9.42 26.95 5.81
N VAL A 137 -8.55 27.95 5.83
CA VAL A 137 -8.90 29.32 5.49
C VAL A 137 -8.48 29.57 4.05
N THR A 138 -9.39 30.13 3.26
CA THR A 138 -9.12 30.58 1.89
C THR A 138 -9.35 32.08 1.77
N ILE A 139 -8.85 32.66 0.69
CA ILE A 139 -9.06 34.06 0.34
C ILE A 139 -10.01 34.08 -0.87
N ALA A 140 -11.18 34.69 -0.70
CA ALA A 140 -12.13 34.87 -1.79
C ALA A 140 -11.60 35.93 -2.80
N PRO A 141 -12.16 36.01 -4.03
CA PRO A 141 -11.69 36.96 -5.04
C PRO A 141 -11.72 38.44 -4.61
N ASP A 142 -12.55 38.79 -3.62
CA ASP A 142 -12.65 40.13 -3.02
C ASP A 142 -11.65 40.36 -1.87
N LEU A 143 -10.69 39.46 -1.68
CA LEU A 143 -9.71 39.45 -0.60
C LEU A 143 -10.30 39.25 0.80
N SER A 144 -11.58 38.86 0.91
CA SER A 144 -12.16 38.46 2.19
C SER A 144 -11.67 37.07 2.62
N VAL A 145 -11.68 36.86 3.93
CA VAL A 145 -11.31 35.59 4.55
C VAL A 145 -12.54 34.68 4.58
N ASP A 146 -12.46 33.54 3.91
CA ASP A 146 -13.53 32.53 3.87
C ASP A 146 -13.03 31.18 4.39
N ARG A 147 -13.95 30.25 4.66
CA ARG A 147 -13.63 28.87 4.99
C ARG A 147 -13.71 28.01 3.73
N SER A 148 -12.74 27.13 3.57
CA SER A 148 -12.76 26.10 2.55
C SER A 148 -12.65 24.73 3.21
N SER A 149 -13.43 23.76 2.72
CA SER A 149 -13.28 22.36 3.08
C SER A 149 -12.83 21.61 1.83
N GLN A 150 -11.68 20.94 1.92
CA GLN A 150 -11.04 20.25 0.80
C GLN A 150 -10.85 18.78 1.15
N LEU A 151 -10.90 17.88 0.16
CA LEU A 151 -10.55 16.48 0.36
C LEU A 151 -9.06 16.37 0.73
N ASP A 152 -8.74 15.72 1.85
CA ASP A 152 -7.35 15.48 2.29
C ASP A 152 -6.85 14.13 1.74
N ILE A 153 -6.67 14.08 0.42
CA ILE A 153 -6.28 12.88 -0.32
C ILE A 153 -4.99 12.28 0.25
N ASN A 154 -4.02 13.12 0.60
CA ASN A 154 -2.74 12.71 1.18
C ASN A 154 -2.87 11.92 2.49
N LYS A 155 -3.94 12.17 3.26
CA LYS A 155 -4.26 11.46 4.50
C LYS A 155 -5.20 10.28 4.31
N VAL A 156 -5.48 9.84 3.09
CA VAL A 156 -6.25 8.60 2.87
C VAL A 156 -5.62 7.43 3.63
N GLN A 157 -6.44 6.77 4.45
CA GLN A 157 -6.10 5.57 5.22
C GLN A 157 -6.99 4.38 4.86
N LEU A 158 -8.20 4.65 4.39
CA LEU A 158 -9.21 3.68 4.02
C LEU A 158 -9.42 3.73 2.52
N ALA A 159 -8.73 2.87 1.79
CA ALA A 159 -8.94 2.73 0.36
C ALA A 159 -8.61 1.31 -0.09
N ALA A 160 -9.40 0.83 -1.04
CA ALA A 160 -9.16 -0.40 -1.77
C ALA A 160 -9.29 -0.14 -3.27
N THR A 161 -8.50 -0.89 -4.04
CA THR A 161 -8.63 -0.98 -5.50
C THR A 161 -8.88 -2.43 -5.86
N ILE A 162 -9.96 -2.66 -6.60
CA ILE A 162 -10.41 -3.97 -7.06
C ILE A 162 -10.09 -4.05 -8.55
N ASN A 163 -9.28 -5.02 -8.94
CA ASN A 163 -9.04 -5.37 -10.33
C ASN A 163 -10.22 -6.20 -10.84
N LEU A 164 -11.13 -5.54 -11.54
CA LEU A 164 -12.36 -6.15 -12.04
C LEU A 164 -12.08 -7.17 -13.15
N THR A 165 -11.01 -6.95 -13.92
CA THR A 165 -10.55 -7.88 -14.95
C THR A 165 -10.01 -9.16 -14.31
N GLU A 166 -9.06 -9.05 -13.38
CA GLU A 166 -8.48 -10.22 -12.68
C GLU A 166 -9.55 -10.99 -11.89
N TRP A 167 -10.46 -10.29 -11.21
CA TRP A 167 -11.56 -10.96 -10.50
C TRP A 167 -12.46 -11.79 -11.42
N GLN A 168 -12.64 -11.35 -12.68
CA GLN A 168 -13.47 -12.05 -13.66
C GLN A 168 -12.71 -13.19 -14.36
N GLU A 169 -11.44 -12.97 -14.71
CA GLU A 169 -10.64 -13.92 -15.50
C GLU A 169 -9.93 -14.96 -14.62
N GLU A 170 -9.57 -14.59 -13.40
CA GLU A 170 -8.84 -15.41 -12.42
C GLU A 170 -9.56 -15.38 -11.05
N PRO A 171 -10.79 -15.93 -10.94
CA PRO A 171 -11.59 -15.83 -9.71
C PRO A 171 -10.93 -16.51 -8.49
N ASP A 172 -10.04 -17.48 -8.72
CA ASP A 172 -9.25 -18.15 -7.67
C ASP A 172 -8.06 -17.31 -7.19
N SER A 173 -7.76 -16.17 -7.84
CA SER A 173 -6.69 -15.26 -7.41
C SER A 173 -6.98 -14.73 -6.00
N ALA A 174 -5.95 -14.76 -5.17
CA ALA A 174 -5.99 -14.25 -3.80
C ALA A 174 -5.62 -12.75 -3.70
N THR A 175 -5.44 -12.06 -4.83
CA THR A 175 -4.82 -10.72 -4.86
C THR A 175 -5.52 -9.65 -5.68
N TYR A 176 -6.67 -9.95 -6.31
CA TYR A 176 -7.37 -8.98 -7.16
C TYR A 176 -7.91 -7.76 -6.38
N ILE A 177 -7.93 -7.80 -5.04
CA ILE A 177 -8.17 -6.62 -4.19
C ILE A 177 -6.84 -6.22 -3.56
N SER A 178 -6.43 -4.97 -3.75
CA SER A 178 -5.40 -4.35 -2.92
C SER A 178 -6.03 -3.31 -2.01
N PHE A 179 -5.46 -3.09 -0.82
CA PHE A 179 -5.94 -2.06 0.10
C PHE A 179 -4.82 -1.43 0.93
N ILE A 180 -5.07 -0.23 1.47
CA ILE A 180 -4.14 0.42 2.39
C ILE A 180 -4.17 -0.32 3.73
N LYS A 181 -3.04 -0.88 4.14
CA LYS A 181 -2.91 -1.51 5.46
C LYS A 181 -2.75 -0.40 6.52
N GLY A 182 -3.73 -0.30 7.43
CA GLY A 182 -3.72 0.67 8.52
C GLY A 182 -2.46 0.56 9.41
N ARG A 183 -2.05 1.67 10.04
CA ARG A 183 -0.94 1.67 11.00
C ARG A 183 -1.46 1.30 12.39
N VAL A 184 -0.94 0.19 12.92
CA VAL A 184 -0.98 -0.26 14.33
C VAL A 184 -2.28 0.08 15.09
N GLY A 185 -3.23 -0.84 14.99
CA GLY A 185 -4.49 -0.84 15.71
C GLY A 185 -5.50 -1.64 14.88
N ARG A 186 -5.58 -2.96 15.14
CA ARG A 186 -6.27 -3.94 14.28
C ARG A 186 -7.72 -3.54 13.90
N LYS A 187 -8.44 -2.81 14.76
CA LYS A 187 -9.88 -2.56 14.58
C LYS A 187 -10.29 -1.69 13.37
N VAL A 188 -9.41 -0.81 12.86
CA VAL A 188 -9.81 0.16 11.81
C VAL A 188 -9.59 -0.40 10.38
N SER A 189 -8.66 -1.33 10.19
CA SER A 189 -8.55 -2.03 8.89
C SER A 189 -9.63 -3.08 8.71
N ASP A 190 -10.01 -3.74 9.80
CA ASP A 190 -10.88 -4.93 9.75
C ASP A 190 -12.30 -4.55 9.29
N PHE A 191 -12.88 -3.46 9.81
CA PHE A 191 -14.23 -3.03 9.38
C PHE A 191 -14.31 -2.67 7.89
N PHE A 192 -13.24 -2.15 7.30
CA PHE A 192 -13.23 -1.76 5.88
C PHE A 192 -13.16 -2.99 4.98
N LEU A 193 -12.47 -4.04 5.42
CA LEU A 193 -12.48 -5.34 4.76
C LEU A 193 -13.85 -6.01 4.90
N ASP A 194 -14.47 -5.94 6.08
CA ASP A 194 -15.83 -6.45 6.31
C ASP A 194 -16.86 -5.69 5.49
N PHE A 195 -16.73 -4.37 5.34
CA PHE A 195 -17.55 -3.57 4.42
C PHE A 195 -17.46 -4.10 3.00
N LEU A 196 -16.26 -4.39 2.50
CA LEU A 196 -16.08 -4.93 1.15
C LEU A 196 -16.45 -6.41 1.05
N GLY A 197 -16.54 -7.13 2.17
CA GLY A 197 -16.72 -8.58 2.21
C GLY A 197 -15.49 -9.32 1.70
N CYS A 198 -14.30 -8.88 2.09
CA CYS A 198 -13.05 -9.45 1.61
C CYS A 198 -12.12 -9.85 2.77
N ALA A 199 -11.27 -10.84 2.52
CA ALA A 199 -10.28 -11.32 3.48
C ALA A 199 -8.88 -11.28 2.87
N GLU A 200 -7.86 -11.06 3.72
CA GLU A 200 -6.46 -11.12 3.29
C GLU A 200 -6.15 -12.50 2.70
N GLY A 201 -5.92 -12.55 1.39
CA GLY A 201 -5.57 -13.77 0.66
C GLY A 201 -4.06 -13.97 0.55
N LEU A 202 -3.28 -12.89 0.68
CA LEU A 202 -1.82 -12.93 0.57
C LEU A 202 -1.15 -11.93 1.51
N ASN A 203 -0.12 -12.40 2.22
CA ASN A 203 0.69 -11.57 3.10
C ASN A 203 2.01 -11.17 2.42
N ALA A 204 1.99 -10.06 1.68
CA ALA A 204 3.14 -9.52 0.95
C ALA A 204 4.35 -9.25 1.85
N LYS A 205 4.10 -8.82 3.10
CA LYS A 205 5.16 -8.60 4.11
C LYS A 205 5.86 -9.91 4.47
N LYS A 206 5.09 -10.98 4.71
CA LYS A 206 5.64 -12.31 4.99
C LYS A 206 6.42 -12.86 3.79
N GLN A 207 5.90 -12.73 2.58
CA GLN A 207 6.61 -13.15 1.36
C GLN A 207 7.91 -12.35 1.14
N SER A 208 7.87 -11.03 1.31
CA SER A 208 9.06 -10.18 1.18
C SER A 208 10.09 -10.47 2.27
N GLN A 209 9.66 -10.80 3.49
CA GLN A 209 10.57 -11.22 4.57
C GLN A 209 11.22 -12.57 4.23
N HIS A 210 10.45 -13.52 3.71
CA HIS A 210 10.96 -14.80 3.26
C HIS A 210 11.95 -14.63 2.10
N LEU A 211 11.67 -13.76 1.12
CA LEU A 211 12.61 -13.42 0.04
C LEU A 211 13.93 -12.86 0.57
N VAL A 212 13.87 -11.95 1.55
CA VAL A 212 15.07 -11.37 2.19
C VAL A 212 15.90 -12.46 2.89
N GLU A 213 15.25 -13.37 3.60
CA GLU A 213 15.90 -14.49 4.29
C GLU A 213 16.53 -15.48 3.31
N SER A 214 15.77 -15.93 2.30
CA SER A 214 16.29 -16.82 1.25
C SER A 214 17.48 -16.21 0.50
N LEU A 215 17.46 -14.90 0.23
CA LEU A 215 18.60 -14.21 -0.39
C LEU A 215 19.82 -14.16 0.53
N GLN A 216 19.62 -13.93 1.83
CA GLN A 216 20.73 -13.94 2.79
C GLN A 216 21.38 -15.33 2.87
N ASP A 217 20.59 -16.39 2.86
CA ASP A 217 21.09 -17.76 2.89
C ASP A 217 21.77 -18.14 1.57
N TYR A 218 21.25 -17.67 0.44
CA TYR A 218 21.88 -17.86 -0.87
C TYR A 218 23.27 -17.23 -0.92
N VAL A 219 23.39 -15.97 -0.49
CA VAL A 219 24.67 -15.24 -0.43
C VAL A 219 25.69 -15.98 0.45
N LYS A 220 25.25 -16.53 1.59
CA LYS A 220 26.11 -17.31 2.49
C LYS A 220 26.54 -18.62 1.86
N ALA A 221 25.61 -19.37 1.25
CA ALA A 221 25.88 -20.66 0.64
C ALA A 221 26.80 -20.57 -0.58
N ALA A 222 26.69 -19.49 -1.36
CA ALA A 222 27.55 -19.21 -2.50
C ALA A 222 28.90 -18.57 -2.10
N GLU A 223 29.15 -18.35 -0.80
CA GLU A 223 30.38 -17.75 -0.25
C GLU A 223 30.78 -16.44 -0.97
N LEU A 224 29.79 -15.63 -1.36
CA LEU A 224 30.05 -14.45 -2.19
C LEU A 224 30.86 -13.40 -1.41
N PRO A 225 31.89 -12.78 -2.04
CA PRO A 225 32.58 -11.63 -1.48
C PRO A 225 31.62 -10.49 -1.14
N THR A 226 31.95 -9.69 -0.11
CA THR A 226 31.09 -8.60 0.39
C THR A 226 30.59 -7.66 -0.70
N GLU A 227 31.44 -7.30 -1.67
CA GLU A 227 31.06 -6.43 -2.79
C GLU A 227 29.99 -7.08 -3.69
N GLN A 228 30.16 -8.35 -4.04
CA GLN A 228 29.19 -9.09 -4.86
C GLN A 228 27.89 -9.34 -4.11
N ALA A 229 27.97 -9.67 -2.82
CA ALA A 229 26.81 -9.81 -1.94
C ALA A 229 25.99 -8.50 -1.86
N ASN A 230 26.66 -7.36 -1.75
CA ASN A 230 25.99 -6.05 -1.72
C ASN A 230 25.38 -5.70 -3.09
N ALA A 231 26.08 -5.97 -4.19
CA ALA A 231 25.54 -5.78 -5.54
C ALA A 231 24.28 -6.63 -5.78
N LEU A 232 24.30 -7.89 -5.33
CA LEU A 232 23.16 -8.80 -5.43
C LEU A 232 21.96 -8.30 -4.62
N ARG A 233 22.16 -7.91 -3.34
CA ARG A 233 21.09 -7.33 -2.49
C ARG A 233 20.47 -6.08 -3.11
N LYS A 234 21.31 -5.21 -3.67
CA LYS A 234 20.88 -4.01 -4.37
C LYS A 234 20.06 -4.35 -5.62
N SER A 235 20.51 -5.32 -6.43
CA SER A 235 19.77 -5.78 -7.61
C SER A 235 18.39 -6.33 -7.24
N VAL A 236 18.28 -7.18 -6.21
CA VAL A 236 16.97 -7.66 -5.71
C VAL A 236 16.09 -6.50 -5.27
N TYR A 237 16.64 -5.55 -4.51
CA TYR A 237 15.89 -4.37 -4.08
C TYR A 237 15.39 -3.54 -5.26
N ASP A 238 16.23 -3.26 -6.26
CA ASP A 238 15.88 -2.42 -7.41
C ASP A 238 14.80 -3.08 -8.29
N ILE A 239 14.89 -4.40 -8.51
CA ILE A 239 13.88 -5.18 -9.24
C ILE A 239 12.54 -5.15 -8.50
N CYS A 240 12.57 -5.39 -7.19
CA CYS A 240 11.36 -5.40 -6.39
C CYS A 240 10.77 -3.98 -6.19
N ASP A 241 11.58 -2.93 -6.11
CA ASP A 241 11.12 -1.53 -6.03
C ASP A 241 10.49 -1.10 -7.35
N THR A 242 11.01 -1.57 -8.49
CA THR A 242 10.41 -1.36 -9.82
C THR A 242 9.05 -2.05 -9.93
N SER A 243 8.98 -3.32 -9.55
CA SER A 243 7.73 -4.10 -9.57
C SER A 243 6.68 -3.52 -8.60
N TRP A 244 7.11 -3.05 -7.42
CA TRP A 244 6.26 -2.34 -6.48
C TRP A 244 5.70 -1.03 -7.08
N LYS A 245 6.52 -0.25 -7.79
CA LYS A 245 6.09 0.99 -8.47
C LYS A 245 5.09 0.71 -9.61
N SER A 246 5.24 -0.42 -10.31
CA SER A 246 4.30 -0.82 -11.36
C SER A 246 3.07 -1.58 -10.84
N ASN A 247 3.03 -1.89 -9.53
CA ASN A 247 1.99 -2.71 -8.89
C ASN A 247 1.89 -4.14 -9.48
N GLU A 248 3.01 -4.66 -9.98
CA GLU A 248 3.14 -5.99 -10.57
C GLU A 248 3.83 -6.97 -9.61
N PRO A 249 3.52 -8.28 -9.68
CA PRO A 249 4.25 -9.28 -8.92
C PRO A 249 5.67 -9.50 -9.48
N VAL A 250 6.59 -9.92 -8.62
CA VAL A 250 7.93 -10.36 -9.01
C VAL A 250 7.90 -11.86 -9.25
N ARG A 251 8.21 -12.30 -10.47
CA ARG A 251 8.41 -13.72 -10.79
C ARG A 251 9.78 -14.17 -10.31
N VAL A 252 9.82 -15.22 -9.51
CA VAL A 252 11.08 -15.73 -8.92
C VAL A 252 12.05 -16.22 -9.99
N LYS A 253 11.55 -16.79 -11.09
CA LYS A 253 12.36 -17.20 -12.23
C LYS A 253 13.04 -16.00 -12.90
N ASP A 254 12.26 -14.99 -13.28
CA ASP A 254 12.77 -13.77 -13.93
C ASP A 254 13.76 -13.03 -13.03
N LEU A 255 13.46 -12.95 -11.72
CA LEU A 255 14.38 -12.42 -10.72
C LEU A 255 15.69 -13.21 -10.73
N SER A 256 15.63 -14.55 -10.65
CA SER A 256 16.81 -15.41 -10.63
C SER A 256 17.67 -15.25 -11.89
N GLU A 257 17.05 -15.16 -13.07
CA GLU A 257 17.78 -14.95 -14.33
C GLU A 257 18.53 -13.62 -14.34
N GLN A 258 17.90 -12.54 -13.87
CA GLN A 258 18.55 -11.23 -13.77
C GLN A 258 19.69 -11.23 -12.75
N LEU A 259 19.50 -11.90 -11.61
CA LEU A 259 20.54 -12.05 -10.59
C LEU A 259 21.76 -12.82 -11.12
N GLN A 260 21.52 -13.88 -11.88
CA GLN A 260 22.57 -14.69 -12.51
C GLN A 260 23.39 -13.89 -13.53
N GLN A 261 22.75 -12.96 -14.25
CA GLN A 261 23.44 -12.05 -15.17
C GLN A 261 24.28 -11.00 -14.42
N ALA A 262 23.79 -10.50 -13.29
CA ALA A 262 24.47 -9.50 -12.49
C ALA A 262 25.67 -10.07 -11.71
N VAL A 263 25.50 -11.27 -11.13
CA VAL A 263 26.53 -11.98 -10.37
C VAL A 263 26.49 -13.45 -10.76
N PRO A 264 27.39 -13.91 -11.65
CA PRO A 264 27.46 -15.31 -12.04
C PRO A 264 27.75 -16.21 -10.84
N ALA A 265 26.90 -17.20 -10.62
CA ALA A 265 27.05 -18.24 -9.60
C ALA A 265 26.89 -19.63 -10.22
N GLU A 266 27.43 -20.68 -9.61
CA GLU A 266 27.27 -22.04 -10.15
C GLU A 266 25.82 -22.53 -10.07
N ARG A 267 25.08 -22.05 -9.07
CA ARG A 267 23.68 -22.41 -8.81
C ARG A 267 22.82 -21.18 -8.85
N SER A 268 21.68 -21.25 -9.56
CA SER A 268 20.76 -20.12 -9.65
C SER A 268 20.00 -19.87 -8.35
N PHE A 269 19.51 -18.65 -8.15
CA PHE A 269 18.70 -18.30 -6.99
C PHE A 269 17.38 -19.08 -6.94
N ALA A 270 16.74 -19.31 -8.10
CA ALA A 270 15.51 -20.10 -8.20
C ALA A 270 15.75 -21.56 -7.79
N ASP A 271 16.81 -22.19 -8.30
CA ASP A 271 17.16 -23.56 -7.91
C ASP A 271 17.52 -23.64 -6.43
N PHE A 272 18.22 -22.63 -5.90
CA PHE A 272 18.51 -22.51 -4.47
C PHE A 272 17.25 -22.46 -3.61
N SER A 273 16.31 -21.59 -3.97
CA SER A 273 15.06 -21.44 -3.23
C SER A 273 14.19 -22.70 -3.29
N ALA A 274 14.15 -23.40 -4.43
CA ALA A 274 13.34 -24.60 -4.62
C ALA A 274 13.71 -25.77 -3.70
N GLU A 275 14.97 -25.85 -3.25
CA GLU A 275 15.43 -26.90 -2.32
C GLU A 275 15.33 -26.48 -0.83
N GLN A 276 14.92 -25.25 -0.53
CA GLN A 276 14.71 -24.83 0.85
C GLN A 276 13.51 -25.56 1.46
N ALA A 277 13.54 -25.73 2.79
CA ALA A 277 12.42 -26.33 3.54
C ALA A 277 11.09 -25.60 3.30
N GLN A 278 11.17 -24.30 3.03
CA GLN A 278 10.07 -23.49 2.54
C GLN A 278 10.52 -22.81 1.24
N PRO A 279 10.09 -23.27 0.06
CA PRO A 279 10.39 -22.60 -1.19
C PRO A 279 9.69 -21.24 -1.30
N LEU A 280 10.26 -20.34 -2.09
CA LEU A 280 9.55 -19.13 -2.49
C LEU A 280 8.39 -19.49 -3.42
N PRO A 281 7.26 -18.76 -3.34
CA PRO A 281 6.18 -18.90 -4.32
C PRO A 281 6.67 -18.49 -5.71
N GLU A 282 5.99 -18.92 -6.76
CA GLU A 282 6.36 -18.54 -8.14
C GLU A 282 6.33 -17.02 -8.35
N GLU A 283 5.36 -16.36 -7.73
CA GLU A 283 5.16 -14.91 -7.76
C GLU A 283 5.13 -14.31 -6.35
N ILE A 284 5.82 -13.17 -6.18
CA ILE A 284 5.92 -12.45 -4.91
C ILE A 284 5.37 -11.05 -5.07
N ARG A 285 4.46 -10.63 -4.19
CA ARG A 285 4.08 -9.22 -4.07
C ARG A 285 5.05 -8.49 -3.15
N ALA A 286 5.70 -7.46 -3.68
CA ALA A 286 6.70 -6.68 -2.97
C ALA A 286 6.09 -5.81 -1.85
N ASP A 287 6.61 -5.93 -0.63
CA ASP A 287 6.42 -4.97 0.46
C ASP A 287 7.69 -4.10 0.56
N ARG A 288 7.58 -2.87 0.06
CA ARG A 288 8.72 -1.94 -0.03
C ARG A 288 9.37 -1.68 1.33
N SER A 289 8.57 -1.63 2.40
CA SER A 289 9.06 -1.38 3.75
C SER A 289 10.02 -2.48 4.24
N THR A 290 9.71 -3.74 3.88
CA THR A 290 10.49 -4.92 4.23
C THR A 290 11.72 -5.05 3.34
N LEU A 291 11.56 -4.81 2.03
CA LEU A 291 12.65 -4.90 1.05
C LEU A 291 13.75 -3.88 1.29
N ARG A 292 13.43 -2.70 1.87
CA ARG A 292 14.45 -1.71 2.27
C ARG A 292 15.52 -2.27 3.21
N LYS A 293 15.23 -3.35 3.96
CA LYS A 293 16.21 -4.04 4.81
C LYS A 293 17.37 -4.64 4.01
N LEU A 294 17.21 -4.87 2.70
CA LEU A 294 18.27 -5.37 1.81
C LEU A 294 19.38 -4.35 1.58
N VAL A 295 19.06 -3.05 1.67
CA VAL A 295 19.97 -1.97 1.29
C VAL A 295 20.23 -1.01 2.45
N LYS A 296 19.55 -1.15 3.59
CA LYS A 296 19.59 -0.20 4.69
C LYS A 296 19.59 -0.88 6.06
N PHE A 297 20.49 -0.46 6.93
CA PHE A 297 20.38 -0.72 8.37
C PHE A 297 19.50 0.34 9.02
N GLN A 298 18.60 -0.06 9.90
CA GLN A 298 17.76 0.86 10.67
C GLN A 298 17.38 0.30 12.02
N GLY A 299 17.27 1.16 13.03
CA GLY A 299 16.87 0.81 14.38
C GLY A 299 16.40 2.04 15.17
N GLN A 300 15.54 1.81 16.15
CA GLN A 300 15.07 2.84 17.08
C GLN A 300 14.94 2.24 18.48
N GLY A 301 15.36 3.00 19.50
CA GLY A 301 15.25 2.62 20.90
C GLY A 301 15.87 3.66 21.82
N GLY A 302 15.37 3.79 23.05
CA GLY A 302 15.98 4.67 24.07
C GLY A 302 16.08 6.14 23.68
N GLY A 303 15.17 6.65 22.84
CA GLY A 303 15.22 8.03 22.32
C GLY A 303 16.17 8.25 21.13
N LEU A 304 16.85 7.19 20.65
CA LEU A 304 17.72 7.22 19.49
C LEU A 304 17.06 6.51 18.30
N SER A 305 17.14 7.12 17.11
CA SER A 305 16.80 6.46 15.84
C SER A 305 17.99 6.61 14.89
N VAL A 306 18.47 5.48 14.37
CA VAL A 306 19.61 5.43 13.45
C VAL A 306 19.19 4.67 12.21
N GLY A 307 19.58 5.16 11.04
CA GLY A 307 19.50 4.38 9.82
C GLY A 307 20.42 4.91 8.74
N PHE A 308 21.08 4.01 8.02
CA PHE A 308 22.08 4.31 7.01
C PHE A 308 22.15 3.18 5.98
N ASP A 309 22.53 3.52 4.76
CA ASP A 309 22.64 2.55 3.67
C ASP A 309 23.76 1.55 3.97
N GLN A 310 23.55 0.29 3.63
CA GLN A 310 24.45 -0.81 3.99
C GLN A 310 25.87 -0.59 3.46
N GLU A 311 26.02 0.05 2.30
CA GLU A 311 27.31 0.41 1.71
C GLU A 311 28.14 1.39 2.55
N LEU A 312 27.51 2.11 3.49
CA LEU A 312 28.22 3.01 4.39
C LEU A 312 28.91 2.27 5.54
N LEU A 313 28.55 1.01 5.81
CA LEU A 313 29.20 0.19 6.83
C LEU A 313 30.64 -0.14 6.40
N GLY A 314 31.62 0.21 7.22
CA GLY A 314 33.05 0.09 6.93
C GLY A 314 33.64 1.29 6.14
N ALA A 315 32.80 2.18 5.62
CA ALA A 315 33.24 3.37 4.87
C ALA A 315 33.07 4.67 5.68
N ARG A 316 31.82 4.96 6.09
CA ARG A 316 31.48 6.12 6.92
C ARG A 316 30.90 5.74 8.28
N VAL A 317 30.41 4.52 8.41
CA VAL A 317 29.84 4.00 9.65
C VAL A 317 30.64 2.78 10.06
N GLU A 318 31.17 2.78 11.26
CA GLU A 318 31.91 1.66 11.84
C GLU A 318 31.13 1.09 13.00
N TYR A 319 30.96 -0.24 13.03
CA TYR A 319 30.35 -0.94 14.14
C TYR A 319 31.38 -1.89 14.77
N ASP A 320 31.62 -1.73 16.07
CA ASP A 320 32.41 -2.66 16.87
C ASP A 320 31.47 -3.60 17.63
N PRO A 321 31.39 -4.89 17.25
CA PRO A 321 30.51 -5.85 17.91
C PRO A 321 30.94 -6.24 19.32
N HIS A 322 32.21 -5.99 19.71
CA HIS A 322 32.69 -6.31 21.06
C HIS A 322 32.32 -5.24 22.08
N THR A 323 32.30 -3.98 21.66
CA THR A 323 31.97 -2.84 22.54
C THR A 323 30.56 -2.29 22.31
N ASP A 324 29.83 -2.84 21.35
CA ASP A 324 28.52 -2.36 20.89
C ASP A 324 28.53 -0.86 20.53
N LYS A 325 29.62 -0.41 19.90
CA LYS A 325 29.82 0.99 19.56
C LYS A 325 29.63 1.20 18.06
N LEU A 326 28.73 2.14 17.73
CA LEU A 326 28.56 2.64 16.37
C LEU A 326 29.22 4.03 16.23
N THR A 327 30.19 4.17 15.34
CA THR A 327 30.88 5.43 15.04
C THR A 327 30.45 5.93 13.66
N ILE A 328 30.03 7.20 13.56
CA ILE A 328 29.61 7.83 12.30
C ILE A 328 30.61 8.93 11.94
N HIS A 329 31.32 8.74 10.83
CA HIS A 329 32.26 9.71 10.27
C HIS A 329 31.51 10.73 9.42
N GLY A 330 31.41 11.95 9.96
CA GLY A 330 30.68 13.07 9.38
C GLY A 330 29.18 13.00 9.65
N THR A 331 28.66 13.99 10.36
CA THR A 331 27.23 14.09 10.71
C THR A 331 26.38 14.54 9.52
N PRO A 332 25.13 14.06 9.40
CA PRO A 332 24.18 14.58 8.42
C PRO A 332 24.03 16.11 8.53
N PRO A 333 23.89 16.86 7.41
CA PRO A 333 23.89 18.33 7.44
C PRO A 333 22.89 18.94 8.45
N ASN A 334 21.64 18.47 8.44
CA ASN A 334 20.62 18.97 9.37
C ASN A 334 20.97 18.73 10.84
N LEU A 335 21.60 17.60 11.16
CA LEU A 335 22.04 17.29 12.52
C LEU A 335 23.28 18.12 12.88
N ARG A 336 24.23 18.25 11.94
CA ARG A 336 25.42 19.08 12.10
C ARG A 336 25.05 20.52 12.43
N ASP A 337 24.11 21.11 11.70
CA ASP A 337 23.69 22.50 11.90
C ASP A 337 23.02 22.69 13.27
N GLN A 338 22.19 21.74 13.70
CA GLN A 338 21.60 21.75 15.05
C GLN A 338 22.68 21.68 16.14
N LEU A 339 23.67 20.80 15.99
CA LEU A 339 24.78 20.66 16.94
C LEU A 339 25.66 21.92 16.96
N ARG A 340 26.02 22.47 15.80
CA ARG A 340 26.86 23.68 15.71
C ARG A 340 26.15 24.89 16.34
N ARG A 341 24.84 25.05 16.14
CA ARG A 341 24.04 26.08 16.84
C ARG A 341 24.01 25.85 18.34
N TYR A 342 23.77 24.62 18.79
CA TYR A 342 23.75 24.27 20.21
C TYR A 342 25.08 24.60 20.90
N PHE A 343 26.20 24.35 20.23
CA PHE A 343 27.55 24.65 20.73
C PHE A 343 28.05 26.08 20.41
N GLY A 344 27.24 26.93 19.79
CA GLY A 344 27.63 28.31 19.44
C GLY A 344 28.80 28.42 18.47
N ILE A 345 29.01 27.44 17.60
CA ILE A 345 30.15 27.37 16.67
C ILE A 345 29.92 28.24 15.42
N ASP A 346 28.67 28.59 15.13
CA ASP A 346 28.25 29.42 13.98
C ASP A 346 27.52 30.71 14.40
N SER A 347 27.82 31.23 15.61
CA SER A 347 27.29 32.51 16.12
C SER A 347 28.22 33.68 15.84
#